data_AF-A0A1B6C7P6-F1
#
_entry.id   AF-A0A1B6C7P6-F1
#
_cell.length_a   1.000
_cell.length_b   1.000
_cell.length_c   1.000
_cell.angle_alpha   90.00
_cell.angle_beta   90.00
_cell.angle_gamma   90.00
#
_symmetry.space_group_name_H-M   'P 1'
#
loop_
_entity.id
_entity.type
_entity.pdbx_description
1 polymer ?
#
loop_
_entity_poly.entity_id
_entity_poly.type
_entity_poly.pdbx_seq_one_letter_code
_entity_poly.pdbx_strand_id
1 'polypeptide(L)'
;MSELELQEDEKEVLLSIYDGDPAFNQHSPVTYQYKYGEDGQYKSFLLEISWGKNYPMEKPAVSMNAFYNKHLNEDIKQRVSACVLKEAEQYIGEAMTYTLFEYVKEKYSELIADLPDEVVQHSTDSIVQVLLFKNLSPAKF
;
A
#
# COMPACT_ATOMS: atom_id res chain seq x y z
N MET A 1 13.25 30.25 0.20
CA MET A 1 12.32 29.54 -0.70
C MET A 1 11.01 29.43 0.04
N SER A 2 9.90 29.72 -0.62
CA SER A 2 8.55 29.50 -0.08
C SER A 2 8.22 28.01 -0.03
N GLU A 3 7.22 27.61 0.75
CA GLU A 3 6.76 26.23 0.83
C GLU A 3 6.31 25.71 -0.55
N LEU A 4 5.70 26.56 -1.36
CA LEU A 4 5.30 26.22 -2.73
C LEU A 4 6.51 25.95 -3.65
N GLU A 5 7.56 26.76 -3.55
CA GLU A 5 8.80 26.54 -4.32
C GLU A 5 9.45 25.21 -3.92
N LEU A 6 9.52 24.92 -2.61
CA LEU A 6 10.06 23.65 -2.11
C LEU A 6 9.24 22.44 -2.58
N GLN A 7 7.91 22.56 -2.64
CA GLN A 7 7.04 21.52 -3.18
C GLN A 7 7.25 21.28 -4.67
N GLU A 8 7.34 22.34 -5.48
CA GLU A 8 7.60 22.19 -6.92
C GLU A 8 8.98 21.60 -7.18
N ASP A 9 10.02 22.03 -6.43
CA ASP A 9 11.36 21.45 -6.52
C ASP A 9 11.34 19.95 -6.17
N GLU A 10 10.71 19.55 -5.06
CA GLU A 10 10.61 18.13 -4.69
C GLU A 10 9.82 17.33 -5.73
N LYS A 11 8.74 17.91 -6.28
CA LYS A 11 7.92 17.25 -7.30
C LYS A 11 8.73 16.95 -8.56
N GLU A 12 9.51 17.91 -9.05
CA GLU A 12 10.38 17.69 -10.23
C GLU A 12 11.38 16.56 -9.96
N VAL A 13 11.98 16.56 -8.76
CA VAL A 13 12.90 15.50 -8.33
C VAL A 13 12.20 14.14 -8.30
N LEU A 14 11.04 14.02 -7.65
CA LEU A 14 10.28 12.78 -7.57
C LEU A 14 9.93 12.23 -8.96
N LEU A 15 9.44 13.09 -9.86
CA LEU A 15 9.08 12.68 -11.22
C LEU A 15 10.32 12.19 -12.00
N SER A 16 11.50 12.76 -11.76
CA SER A 16 12.73 12.29 -12.38
C SER A 16 13.23 10.96 -11.81
N ILE A 17 13.09 10.75 -10.48
CA ILE A 17 13.54 9.53 -9.80
C ILE A 17 12.66 8.34 -10.20
N TYR A 18 11.34 8.56 -10.26
CA TYR A 18 10.37 7.51 -10.52
C TYR A 18 9.93 7.44 -11.99
N ASP A 19 10.66 8.08 -12.91
CA ASP A 19 10.36 7.99 -14.34
C ASP A 19 10.41 6.53 -14.80
N GLY A 20 9.29 6.06 -15.34
CA GLY A 20 9.12 4.66 -15.76
C GLY A 20 8.94 3.64 -14.64
N ASP A 21 8.87 4.03 -13.36
CA ASP A 21 8.54 3.10 -12.25
C ASP A 21 7.03 2.82 -12.22
N PRO A 22 6.57 1.59 -12.51
CA PRO A 22 5.14 1.26 -12.51
C PRO A 22 4.52 1.18 -11.10
N ALA A 23 5.32 1.17 -10.04
CA ALA A 23 4.83 1.18 -8.66
C ALA A 23 4.49 2.59 -8.17
N PHE A 24 5.08 3.62 -8.77
CA PHE A 24 4.85 5.02 -8.42
C PHE A 24 3.70 5.62 -9.26
N ASN A 25 2.87 6.44 -8.62
CA ASN A 25 1.83 7.20 -9.30
C ASN A 25 1.66 8.58 -8.66
N GLN A 26 1.61 9.63 -9.48
CA GLN A 26 1.16 10.95 -9.06
C GLN A 26 -0.37 11.03 -9.19
N HIS A 27 -1.09 10.88 -8.07
CA HIS A 27 -2.56 10.95 -8.07
C HIS A 27 -3.07 12.39 -8.25
N SER A 28 -2.34 13.37 -7.71
CA SER A 28 -2.63 14.80 -7.86
C SER A 28 -1.32 15.61 -7.81
N PRO A 29 -1.34 16.92 -8.12
CA PRO A 29 -0.15 17.77 -8.01
C PRO A 29 0.56 17.73 -6.66
N VAL A 30 -0.15 17.35 -5.58
CA VAL A 30 0.36 17.29 -4.20
C VAL A 30 0.17 15.91 -3.55
N THR A 31 -0.23 14.89 -4.33
CA THR A 31 -0.53 13.55 -3.81
C THR A 31 0.21 12.50 -4.61
N TYR A 32 1.03 11.73 -3.91
CA TYR A 32 1.93 10.73 -4.46
C TYR A 32 1.61 9.38 -3.85
N GLN A 33 1.66 8.35 -4.67
CA GLN A 33 1.35 6.99 -4.28
C GLN A 33 2.51 6.07 -4.66
N TYR A 34 2.81 5.11 -3.79
CA TYR A 34 3.76 4.04 -4.08
C TYR A 34 3.17 2.69 -3.69
N LYS A 35 3.25 1.73 -4.60
CA LYS A 35 2.75 0.37 -4.41
C LYS A 35 3.88 -0.54 -3.91
N TYR A 36 3.58 -1.29 -2.85
CA TYR A 36 4.49 -2.27 -2.27
C TYR A 36 3.92 -3.68 -2.43
N GLY A 37 4.82 -4.65 -2.61
CA GLY A 37 4.47 -6.05 -2.84
C GLY A 37 4.08 -6.37 -4.28
N GLU A 38 3.81 -7.64 -4.54
CA GLU A 38 3.42 -8.13 -5.86
C GLU A 38 1.94 -7.89 -6.15
N ASP A 39 1.64 -7.52 -7.40
CA ASP A 39 0.27 -7.21 -7.81
C ASP A 39 -0.71 -8.36 -7.58
N GLY A 40 -1.84 -8.04 -6.96
CA GLY A 40 -2.91 -8.98 -6.68
C GLY A 40 -2.64 -9.90 -5.50
N GLN A 41 -1.48 -9.80 -4.84
CA GLN A 41 -1.20 -10.55 -3.62
C GLN A 41 -1.78 -9.87 -2.39
N TYR A 42 -2.20 -10.67 -1.41
CA TYR A 42 -2.75 -10.27 -0.12
C TYR A 42 -1.78 -9.43 0.73
N LYS A 43 -0.46 -9.53 0.45
CA LYS A 43 0.59 -8.74 1.10
C LYS A 43 0.90 -7.41 0.40
N SER A 44 0.28 -7.13 -0.74
CA SER A 44 0.46 -5.86 -1.44
C SER A 44 -0.34 -4.73 -0.81
N PHE A 45 0.16 -3.49 -0.90
CA PHE A 45 -0.56 -2.29 -0.48
C PHE A 45 -0.11 -1.05 -1.25
N LEU A 46 -0.98 -0.05 -1.31
CA LEU A 46 -0.74 1.25 -1.89
C LEU A 46 -0.66 2.30 -0.78
N LEU A 47 0.51 2.91 -0.59
CA LEU A 47 0.69 4.02 0.34
C LEU A 47 0.43 5.33 -0.39
N GLU A 48 -0.30 6.24 0.23
CA GLU A 48 -0.55 7.58 -0.29
C GLU A 48 0.02 8.64 0.67
N ILE A 49 0.80 9.57 0.11
CA ILE A 49 1.37 10.73 0.78
C ILE A 49 0.81 11.98 0.12
N SER A 50 0.23 12.88 0.91
CA SER A 50 -0.31 14.17 0.43
C SER A 50 0.32 15.35 1.15
N TRP A 51 0.76 16.35 0.40
CA TRP A 51 1.36 17.56 0.95
C TRP A 51 0.29 18.57 1.38
N GLY A 52 0.43 19.04 2.62
CA GLY A 52 -0.33 20.18 3.13
C GLY A 52 0.22 21.50 2.62
N LYS A 53 -0.47 22.61 2.93
CA LYS A 53 -0.03 23.94 2.53
C LYS A 53 1.34 24.30 3.13
N ASN A 54 1.65 23.81 4.33
CA ASN A 54 2.90 24.17 5.01
C ASN A 54 3.99 23.12 4.81
N TYR A 55 3.74 22.03 4.08
CA TYR A 55 4.78 21.04 3.79
C TYR A 55 5.90 21.70 2.95
N PRO A 56 7.20 21.43 3.23
CA PRO A 56 7.72 20.43 4.16
C PRO A 56 7.96 20.91 5.60
N MET A 57 7.52 22.12 5.98
CA MET A 57 7.61 22.63 7.36
C MET A 57 6.65 21.90 8.33
N GLU A 58 5.76 21.07 7.80
CA GLU A 58 4.93 20.13 8.56
C GLU A 58 4.98 18.75 7.91
N LYS A 59 4.58 17.72 8.67
CA LYS A 59 4.47 16.36 8.15
C LYS A 59 3.42 16.28 7.05
N PRO A 60 3.62 15.45 6.01
CA PRO A 60 2.58 15.19 5.04
C PRO A 60 1.44 14.39 5.69
N ALA A 61 0.27 14.40 5.06
CA ALA A 61 -0.79 13.46 5.37
C ALA A 61 -0.45 12.08 4.77
N VAL A 62 -0.72 11.02 5.52
CA VAL A 62 -0.51 9.64 5.09
C VAL A 62 -1.84 8.90 5.08
N SER A 63 -2.17 8.24 3.98
CA SER A 63 -3.43 7.53 3.77
C SER A 63 -3.18 6.11 3.28
N MET A 64 -3.96 5.17 3.83
CA MET A 64 -4.01 3.76 3.44
C MET A 64 -5.42 3.36 2.96
N ASN A 65 -6.25 4.35 2.62
CA ASN A 65 -7.69 4.18 2.34
C ASN A 65 -8.02 3.96 0.85
N ALA A 66 -7.01 3.87 -0.01
CA ALA A 66 -7.21 3.53 -1.41
C ALA A 66 -7.99 2.21 -1.55
N PHE A 67 -8.87 2.12 -2.55
CA PHE A 67 -9.67 0.91 -2.80
C PHE A 67 -8.81 -0.36 -2.97
N TYR A 68 -7.58 -0.18 -3.48
CA TYR A 68 -6.59 -1.25 -3.58
C TYR A 68 -6.34 -1.95 -2.23
N ASN A 69 -6.34 -1.20 -1.12
CA ASN A 69 -6.06 -1.71 0.23
C ASN A 69 -7.27 -2.32 0.95
N LYS A 70 -8.37 -2.60 0.24
CA LYS A 70 -9.61 -3.12 0.86
C LYS A 70 -9.45 -4.49 1.52
N HIS A 71 -8.44 -5.28 1.12
CA HIS A 71 -8.13 -6.59 1.70
C HIS A 71 -7.34 -6.47 3.02
N LEU A 72 -6.75 -5.32 3.30
CA LEU A 72 -6.02 -5.08 4.54
C LEU A 72 -6.99 -4.75 5.67
N ASN A 73 -6.74 -5.34 6.83
CA ASN A 73 -7.41 -4.94 8.06
C ASN A 73 -6.94 -3.55 8.52
N GLU A 74 -7.69 -2.97 9.45
CA GLU A 74 -7.43 -1.62 9.96
C GLU A 74 -6.12 -1.54 10.76
N ASP A 75 -5.77 -2.60 11.50
CA ASP A 75 -4.57 -2.65 12.34
C ASP A 75 -3.29 -2.47 11.51
N ILE A 76 -3.21 -3.11 10.34
CA ILE A 76 -2.07 -2.98 9.42
C ILE A 76 -2.03 -1.57 8.81
N LYS A 77 -3.17 -1.01 8.40
CA LYS A 77 -3.25 0.35 7.86
C LYS A 77 -2.74 1.37 8.87
N GLN A 78 -3.22 1.28 10.12
CA GLN A 78 -2.82 2.17 11.20
C GLN A 78 -1.33 2.02 11.54
N ARG A 79 -0.82 0.78 11.56
CA ARG A 79 0.61 0.51 11.77
C ARG A 79 1.48 1.17 10.71
N VAL A 80 1.16 0.97 9.42
CA VAL A 80 1.92 1.56 8.31
C VAL A 80 1.87 3.08 8.40
N SER A 81 0.69 3.68 8.53
CA SER A 81 0.54 5.14 8.66
C SER A 81 1.30 5.70 9.85
N ALA A 82 1.23 5.06 11.03
CA ALA A 82 1.93 5.50 12.22
C ALA A 82 3.45 5.40 12.06
N CYS A 83 3.94 4.35 11.41
CA CYS A 83 5.37 4.16 11.14
C CYS A 83 5.91 5.29 10.24
N VAL A 84 5.22 5.57 9.13
CA VAL A 84 5.60 6.64 8.19
C VAL A 84 5.52 8.02 8.85
N LEU A 85 4.46 8.30 9.59
CA LEU A 85 4.28 9.59 10.27
C LEU A 85 5.28 9.81 11.41
N LYS A 86 5.82 8.74 12.00
CA LYS A 86 6.88 8.83 12.99
C LYS A 86 8.23 9.11 12.29
N GLU A 87 8.50 8.43 11.18
CA GLU A 87 9.73 8.65 10.41
C GLU A 87 9.81 10.09 9.88
N ALA A 88 8.68 10.63 9.40
CA ALA A 88 8.56 11.99 8.89
C ALA A 88 8.97 13.09 9.91
N GLU A 89 8.96 12.80 11.21
CA GLU A 89 9.38 13.77 12.25
C GLU A 89 10.84 14.17 12.12
N GLN A 90 11.69 13.30 11.56
CA GLN A 90 13.12 13.54 11.39
C GLN A 90 13.43 14.51 10.24
N TYR A 91 12.49 14.70 9.33
CA TYR A 91 12.69 15.41 8.07
C TYR A 91 11.87 16.70 7.97
N ILE A 92 11.23 17.13 9.07
CA ILE A 92 10.50 18.40 9.08
C ILE A 92 11.44 19.55 8.70
N GLY A 93 11.05 20.31 7.69
CA GLY A 93 11.85 21.37 7.07
C GLY A 93 12.55 20.96 5.77
N GLU A 94 12.51 19.68 5.41
CA GLU A 94 13.18 19.11 4.24
C GLU A 94 12.22 18.24 3.39
N ALA A 95 12.50 18.12 2.11
CA ALA A 95 11.81 17.20 1.22
C ALA A 95 11.96 15.75 1.72
N MET A 96 10.85 15.02 1.87
CA MET A 96 10.87 13.72 2.56
C MET A 96 10.13 12.60 1.83
N THR A 97 9.39 12.86 0.75
CA THR A 97 8.53 11.85 0.12
C THR A 97 9.31 10.65 -0.39
N TYR A 98 10.43 10.88 -1.09
CA TYR A 98 11.33 9.82 -1.54
C TYR A 98 11.86 8.99 -0.36
N THR A 99 12.35 9.68 0.68
CA THR A 99 12.89 9.05 1.88
C THR A 99 11.85 8.19 2.60
N LEU A 100 10.62 8.69 2.73
CA LEU A 100 9.52 7.93 3.32
C LEU A 100 9.13 6.71 2.50
N PHE A 101 9.19 6.80 1.17
CA PHE A 101 8.94 5.64 0.31
C PHE A 101 10.02 4.57 0.43
N GLU A 102 11.29 4.96 0.44
CA GLU A 102 12.40 4.01 0.65
C GLU A 102 12.37 3.42 2.06
N TYR A 103 12.04 4.22 3.09
CA TYR A 103 11.87 3.73 4.45
C TYR A 103 10.83 2.60 4.54
N VAL A 104 9.67 2.78 3.90
CA VAL A 104 8.62 1.74 3.87
C VAL A 104 9.09 0.52 3.09
N LYS A 105 9.87 0.71 2.03
CA LYS A 105 10.46 -0.39 1.24
C LYS A 105 11.40 -1.25 2.08
N GLU A 106 12.27 -0.62 2.87
CA GLU A 106 13.18 -1.30 3.80
C GLU A 106 12.41 -2.02 4.92
N LYS A 107 11.34 -1.39 5.43
CA LYS A 107 10.51 -1.92 6.51
C LYS A 107 9.38 -2.83 6.06
N TYR A 108 9.23 -3.04 4.76
CA TYR A 108 8.08 -3.74 4.18
C TYR A 108 7.82 -5.08 4.87
N SER A 109 8.84 -5.94 4.94
CA SER A 109 8.75 -7.27 5.55
C SER A 109 8.31 -7.23 7.02
N GLU A 110 8.74 -6.22 7.79
CA GLU A 110 8.34 -6.05 9.19
C GLU A 110 6.88 -5.55 9.29
N LEU A 111 6.48 -4.63 8.42
CA LEU A 111 5.15 -4.02 8.41
C LEU A 111 4.05 -5.04 8.09
N ILE A 112 4.35 -6.01 7.22
CA ILE A 112 3.42 -7.06 6.77
C ILE A 112 3.59 -8.41 7.47
N ALA A 113 4.47 -8.52 8.48
CA ALA A 113 4.80 -9.79 9.14
C ALA A 113 3.57 -10.49 9.78
N ASP A 114 2.57 -9.73 10.21
CA ASP A 114 1.36 -10.27 10.84
C ASP A 114 0.26 -10.60 9.83
N LEU A 115 0.45 -10.30 8.54
CA LEU A 115 -0.46 -10.76 7.50
C LEU A 115 -0.26 -12.26 7.31
N PRO A 116 -1.35 -13.05 7.23
CA PRO A 116 -1.23 -14.49 7.00
C PRO A 116 -0.43 -14.75 5.72
N ASP A 117 0.48 -15.71 5.77
CA ASP A 117 1.01 -16.31 4.55
C ASP A 117 -0.16 -16.90 3.75
N GLU A 118 -0.08 -16.77 2.43
CA GLU A 118 -1.10 -17.09 1.42
C GLU A 118 -2.17 -18.06 1.94
N VAL A 119 -3.42 -17.60 1.98
CA VAL A 119 -4.54 -18.52 2.20
C VAL A 119 -4.48 -19.48 1.02
N VAL A 120 -4.03 -20.72 1.26
CA VAL A 120 -4.17 -21.82 0.30
C VAL A 120 -5.64 -21.82 -0.07
N GLN A 121 -5.96 -21.34 -1.27
CA GLN A 121 -7.28 -21.49 -1.84
C GLN A 121 -7.46 -22.98 -2.07
N HIS A 122 -7.99 -23.68 -1.05
CA HIS A 122 -8.81 -24.83 -1.31
C HIS A 122 -10.06 -24.31 -2.01
N SER A 123 -9.95 -24.11 -3.32
CA SER A 123 -11.08 -24.16 -4.23
C SER A 123 -11.61 -25.59 -4.24
N THR A 124 -12.16 -26.06 -3.12
CA THR A 124 -13.12 -27.16 -3.14
C THR A 124 -14.43 -26.56 -3.57
N ASP A 125 -14.54 -26.28 -4.87
CA ASP A 125 -15.84 -26.09 -5.49
C ASP A 125 -16.66 -27.34 -5.17
N SER A 126 -17.61 -27.11 -4.27
CA SER A 126 -18.41 -28.11 -3.57
C SER A 126 -19.49 -28.73 -4.49
N ILE A 127 -19.29 -28.70 -5.80
CA ILE A 127 -20.20 -29.23 -6.81
C ILE A 127 -19.90 -30.71 -7.09
N VAL A 128 -18.65 -31.15 -6.98
CA VAL A 128 -18.27 -32.55 -7.28
C VAL A 128 -18.79 -33.52 -6.21
N GLN A 129 -18.79 -33.15 -4.93
CA GLN A 129 -19.35 -34.01 -3.87
C GLN A 129 -20.87 -34.17 -4.01
N VAL A 130 -21.61 -33.10 -4.34
CA VAL A 130 -23.08 -33.17 -4.50
C VAL A 130 -23.48 -34.04 -5.71
N LEU A 131 -22.66 -34.08 -6.77
CA LEU A 131 -22.90 -34.93 -7.95
C LEU A 131 -22.53 -36.40 -7.72
N LEU A 132 -21.50 -36.69 -6.90
CA LEU A 132 -21.15 -38.07 -6.55
C LEU A 132 -22.23 -38.74 -5.67
N PHE A 133 -22.83 -38.01 -4.73
CA PHE A 133 -23.87 -38.55 -3.84
C PHE A 133 -25.21 -38.80 -4.54
N LYS A 134 -25.49 -38.13 -5.67
CA LYS A 134 -26.75 -38.34 -6.43
C LYS A 134 -26.74 -39.54 -7.38
N ASN A 135 -25.58 -40.15 -7.64
CA ASN A 135 -25.46 -41.30 -8.56
C ASN A 135 -25.43 -42.67 -7.88
N LEU A 136 -25.52 -42.74 -6.56
CA LEU A 136 -25.70 -43.99 -5.83
C LEU A 136 -27.19 -44.19 -5.53
N SER A 137 -27.96 -44.56 -6.56
CA SER A 137 -29.26 -45.20 -6.34
C SER A 137 -29.04 -46.63 -5.87
N PRO A 138 -29.69 -47.09 -4.79
CA PRO A 138 -29.60 -48.48 -4.37
C PRO A 138 -30.35 -49.36 -5.38
N ALA A 139 -29.64 -50.34 -5.93
CA ALA A 139 -30.23 -51.46 -6.66
C ALA A 139 -31.31 -52.11 -5.77
N LYS A 140 -32.56 -52.09 -6.24
CA LYS A 140 -33.63 -52.88 -5.65
C LYS A 140 -33.50 -54.32 -6.13
N PHE A 141 -33.50 -55.24 -5.18
CA PHE A 141 -33.64 -56.69 -5.34
C PHE A 141 -34.94 -57.06 -6.03
#